data_AF-A0A531KGA3-F1
#
_entry.id   AF-A0A531KGA3-F1
#
_cell.length_a   1.000
_cell.length_b   1.000
_cell.length_c   1.000
_cell.angle_alpha   90.00
_cell.angle_beta   90.00
_cell.angle_gamma   90.00
#
_symmetry.space_group_name_H-M   'P 1'
#
loop_
_entity.id
_entity.type
_entity.pdbx_description
1 polymer ?
#
loop_
_entity_poly.entity_id
_entity_poly.type
_entity_poly.pdbx_seq_one_letter_code
_entity_poly.pdbx_strand_id
1 'polypeptide(L)'
;LIRIINKIVAAVGRRVDESQPMVDARMLDGSRFNAAIRPVGVDGPLVSIRKFSKNKLGLHKLVEFGAVTQNMAEVLAAAVHARKTTIISGGTGTGKTTMLNALSAFIPEDERLITIEDAAELQLQQPHVARMETRPANIEGHGELKQRDLVKNALRMRPDRVILG
;
A
#
# COMPACT_ATOMS: atom_id res chain seq x y z
N LEU A 1 -25.86 -2.48 -11.76
CA LEU A 1 -24.68 -2.34 -10.87
C LEU A 1 -24.37 -3.60 -10.06
N ILE A 2 -25.33 -4.20 -9.33
CA ILE A 2 -25.12 -5.43 -8.50
C ILE A 2 -24.40 -6.56 -9.25
N ARG A 3 -24.85 -6.89 -10.48
CA ARG A 3 -24.19 -7.92 -11.31
C ARG A 3 -22.70 -7.65 -11.56
N ILE A 4 -22.30 -6.39 -11.70
CA ILE A 4 -20.90 -6.00 -11.91
C ILE A 4 -20.11 -6.16 -10.62
N ILE A 5 -20.67 -5.71 -9.49
CA ILE A 5 -20.06 -5.88 -8.17
C ILE A 5 -19.79 -7.37 -7.92
N ASN A 6 -20.80 -8.23 -8.10
CA ASN A 6 -20.68 -9.68 -7.92
C ASN A 6 -19.59 -10.28 -8.80
N LYS A 7 -19.45 -9.83 -10.06
CA LYS A 7 -18.40 -10.29 -10.97
C LYS A 7 -16.99 -9.89 -10.47
N ILE A 8 -16.83 -8.67 -9.96
CA ILE A 8 -15.54 -8.18 -9.44
C ILE A 8 -15.14 -8.94 -8.18
N VAL A 9 -16.05 -9.06 -7.21
CA VAL A 9 -15.73 -9.69 -5.92
C VAL A 9 -15.52 -11.20 -6.05
N ALA A 10 -16.29 -11.87 -6.92
CA ALA A 10 -16.10 -13.29 -7.19
C ALA A 10 -14.73 -13.60 -7.82
N ALA A 11 -14.22 -12.71 -8.68
CA ALA A 11 -12.90 -12.86 -9.29
C ALA A 11 -11.74 -12.83 -8.26
N VAL A 12 -11.99 -12.34 -7.05
CA VAL A 12 -11.00 -12.20 -5.97
C VAL A 12 -11.38 -13.01 -4.73
N GLY A 13 -12.29 -13.98 -4.89
CA GLY A 13 -12.70 -14.89 -3.82
C GLY A 13 -13.51 -14.23 -2.69
N ARG A 14 -14.19 -13.12 -2.98
CA ARG A 14 -15.07 -12.42 -2.04
C ARG A 14 -16.53 -12.49 -2.51
N ARG A 15 -17.46 -12.22 -1.58
CA ARG A 15 -18.90 -12.20 -1.84
C ARG A 15 -19.54 -10.93 -1.29
N VAL A 16 -20.69 -10.55 -1.85
CA VAL A 16 -21.55 -9.50 -1.32
C VAL A 16 -23.00 -9.88 -1.60
N ASP A 17 -23.83 -9.89 -0.56
CA ASP A 17 -25.23 -10.31 -0.58
C ASP A 17 -25.98 -9.69 0.62
N GLU A 18 -27.26 -10.02 0.81
CA GLU A 18 -28.06 -9.43 1.90
C GLU A 18 -27.57 -9.82 3.30
N SER A 19 -26.86 -10.95 3.44
CA SER A 19 -26.23 -11.37 4.70
C SER A 19 -24.90 -10.66 4.94
N GLN A 20 -24.23 -10.23 3.86
CA GLN A 20 -22.96 -9.51 3.86
C GLN A 20 -23.03 -8.33 2.89
N PRO A 21 -23.74 -7.25 3.28
CA PRO A 21 -24.07 -6.16 2.37
C PRO A 21 -22.90 -5.23 2.07
N MET A 22 -21.70 -5.48 2.61
CA MET A 22 -20.50 -4.71 2.38
C MET A 22 -19.33 -5.62 2.04
N VAL A 23 -18.41 -5.14 1.20
CA VAL A 23 -17.23 -5.89 0.78
C VAL A 23 -16.06 -4.95 0.51
N ASP A 24 -14.91 -5.31 1.08
CA ASP A 24 -13.60 -4.76 0.74
C ASP A 24 -12.78 -5.82 0.00
N ALA A 25 -12.21 -5.42 -1.13
CA ALA A 25 -11.56 -6.31 -2.07
C ALA A 25 -10.34 -5.64 -2.72
N ARG A 26 -9.39 -6.47 -3.16
CA ARG A 26 -8.26 -6.04 -3.98
C ARG A 26 -8.42 -6.60 -5.38
N MET A 27 -8.55 -5.72 -6.36
CA MET A 27 -8.69 -6.10 -7.77
C MET A 27 -7.38 -6.66 -8.31
N LEU A 28 -7.45 -7.37 -9.43
CA LEU A 28 -6.27 -7.97 -10.09
C LEU A 28 -5.23 -6.94 -10.54
N ASP A 29 -5.66 -5.70 -10.85
CA ASP A 29 -4.75 -4.59 -11.18
C ASP A 29 -4.13 -3.94 -9.93
N GLY A 30 -4.39 -4.52 -8.76
CA GLY A 30 -3.95 -4.05 -7.47
C GLY A 30 -4.96 -3.12 -6.80
N SER A 31 -5.85 -2.43 -7.54
CA SER A 31 -6.75 -1.37 -7.03
C SER A 31 -7.61 -1.81 -5.84
N ARG A 32 -7.87 -0.90 -4.90
CA ARG A 32 -8.79 -1.18 -3.80
C ARG A 32 -10.22 -0.97 -4.29
N PHE A 33 -11.07 -1.97 -4.06
CA PHE A 33 -12.49 -1.97 -4.40
C PHE A 33 -13.30 -2.10 -3.11
N ASN A 34 -14.17 -1.14 -2.85
CA ASN A 34 -15.18 -1.23 -1.81
C ASN A 34 -16.56 -1.17 -2.45
N ALA A 35 -17.49 -1.98 -1.96
CA ALA A 35 -18.89 -1.87 -2.33
C ALA A 35 -19.81 -2.10 -1.13
N ALA A 36 -20.97 -1.44 -1.18
CA ALA A 36 -22.06 -1.65 -0.24
C ALA A 36 -23.39 -1.76 -1.00
N ILE A 37 -24.25 -2.70 -0.62
CA ILE A 37 -25.59 -2.91 -1.20
C ILE A 37 -26.66 -2.76 -0.12
N ARG A 38 -27.94 -2.89 -0.48
CA ARG A 38 -29.02 -2.89 0.52
C ARG A 38 -28.81 -4.01 1.56
N PRO A 39 -29.12 -3.75 2.84
CA PRO A 39 -29.76 -2.55 3.39
C PRO A 39 -28.82 -1.36 3.69
N VAL A 40 -27.50 -1.49 3.52
CA VAL A 40 -26.52 -0.42 3.83
C VAL A 40 -26.62 0.75 2.84
N GLY A 41 -26.64 0.44 1.54
CA GLY A 41 -26.89 1.43 0.50
C GLY A 41 -28.39 1.65 0.31
N VAL A 42 -28.96 2.60 1.07
CA VAL A 42 -30.42 2.87 1.11
C VAL A 42 -31.00 3.11 -0.30
N ASP A 43 -30.35 3.99 -1.07
CA ASP A 43 -30.78 4.38 -2.42
C ASP A 43 -30.30 3.41 -3.53
N GLY A 44 -29.55 2.37 -3.15
CA GLY A 44 -28.99 1.38 -4.06
C GLY A 44 -27.52 1.07 -3.82
N PRO A 45 -26.89 0.27 -4.70
CA PRO A 45 -25.50 -0.15 -4.55
C PRO A 45 -24.52 1.02 -4.64
N LEU A 46 -23.62 1.13 -3.67
CA LEU A 46 -22.50 2.06 -3.60
C LEU A 46 -21.21 1.34 -3.99
N VAL A 47 -20.33 2.02 -4.73
CA VAL A 47 -19.02 1.49 -5.14
C VAL A 47 -17.98 2.60 -5.04
N SER A 48 -16.83 2.28 -4.44
CA SER A 48 -15.64 3.13 -4.44
C SER A 48 -14.45 2.35 -4.94
N ILE A 49 -13.72 2.90 -5.92
CA ILE A 49 -12.51 2.31 -6.47
C ILE A 49 -11.37 3.30 -6.29
N ARG A 50 -10.37 2.90 -5.52
CA ARG A 50 -9.13 3.64 -5.35
C ARG A 50 -8.05 2.98 -6.20
N LYS A 51 -7.76 3.62 -7.33
CA LYS A 51 -6.70 3.18 -8.25
C LYS A 51 -5.34 3.52 -7.67
N PHE A 52 -4.37 2.65 -7.91
CA PHE A 52 -2.98 2.97 -7.66
C PHE A 52 -2.41 3.76 -8.82
N SER A 53 -1.77 4.91 -8.52
CA SER A 53 -1.06 5.68 -9.53
C SER A 53 0.05 4.80 -10.11
N LYS A 54 0.06 4.65 -11.44
CA LYS A 54 1.18 4.03 -12.16
C LYS A 54 2.36 4.99 -12.32
N ASN A 55 2.12 6.29 -12.15
CA ASN A 55 3.15 7.32 -12.30
C ASN A 55 3.91 7.46 -10.98
N LYS A 56 5.16 7.00 -11.01
CA LYS A 56 6.13 7.16 -9.93
C LYS A 56 6.69 8.57 -10.00
N LEU A 57 6.47 9.36 -8.95
CA LEU A 57 7.14 10.65 -8.78
C LEU A 57 8.53 10.39 -8.21
N GLY A 58 9.57 10.71 -8.98
CA GLY A 58 10.95 10.67 -8.51
C GLY A 58 11.30 11.89 -7.68
N LEU A 59 12.39 11.80 -6.92
CA LEU A 59 12.83 12.90 -6.05
C LEU A 59 13.14 14.19 -6.83
N HIS A 60 13.64 14.09 -8.07
CA HIS A 60 13.83 15.24 -8.96
C HIS A 60 12.53 16.01 -9.22
N LYS A 61 11.41 15.31 -9.49
CA LYS A 61 10.10 15.95 -9.69
C LYS A 61 9.60 16.63 -8.42
N LEU A 62 9.91 16.05 -7.25
CA LEU A 62 9.57 16.68 -5.97
C LEU A 62 10.35 17.99 -5.76
N VAL A 63 11.59 18.07 -6.25
CA VAL A 63 12.35 19.34 -6.28
C VAL A 63 11.75 20.32 -7.28
N GLU A 64 11.41 19.88 -8.48
CA GLU A 64 10.76 20.71 -9.51
C GLU A 64 9.42 21.31 -9.03
N PHE A 65 8.64 20.53 -8.27
CA PHE A 65 7.39 20.99 -7.67
C PHE A 65 7.58 21.85 -6.41
N GLY A 66 8.81 22.06 -5.95
CA GLY A 66 9.11 22.81 -4.74
C GLY A 66 8.69 22.11 -3.45
N ALA A 67 8.44 20.79 -3.47
CA ALA A 67 8.08 20.02 -2.28
C ALA A 67 9.28 19.81 -1.35
N VAL A 68 10.49 19.78 -1.91
CA VAL A 68 11.78 19.78 -1.20
C VAL A 68 12.80 20.60 -1.97
N THR A 69 13.80 21.15 -1.29
CA THR A 69 14.93 21.80 -1.96
C THR A 69 15.91 20.75 -2.49
N GLN A 70 16.76 21.14 -3.44
CA GLN A 70 17.82 20.29 -3.98
C GLN A 70 18.76 19.79 -2.86
N ASN A 71 19.19 20.67 -1.97
CA ASN A 71 20.08 20.31 -0.85
C ASN A 71 19.41 19.30 0.10
N MET A 72 18.09 19.44 0.36
CA MET A 72 17.36 18.46 1.16
C MET A 72 17.26 17.11 0.45
N ALA A 73 17.02 17.11 -0.86
CA ALA A 73 16.97 15.89 -1.65
C ALA A 73 18.30 15.12 -1.58
N GLU A 74 19.44 15.81 -1.70
CA GLU A 74 20.77 15.21 -1.57
C GLU A 74 21.01 14.60 -0.19
N VAL A 75 20.66 15.32 0.89
CA VAL A 75 20.78 14.81 2.26
C VAL A 75 19.90 13.57 2.47
N LEU A 76 18.67 13.60 1.98
CA LEU A 76 17.74 12.46 2.09
C LEU A 76 18.26 11.25 1.30
N ALA A 77 18.73 11.45 0.07
CA ALA A 77 19.34 10.40 -0.74
C ALA A 77 20.58 9.80 -0.05
N ALA A 78 21.45 10.63 0.49
CA ALA A 78 22.62 10.19 1.26
C ALA A 78 22.22 9.41 2.52
N ALA A 79 21.17 9.83 3.23
CA ALA A 79 20.64 9.11 4.38
C ALA A 79 20.12 7.71 3.99
N VAL A 80 19.45 7.59 2.83
CA VAL A 80 19.05 6.28 2.28
C VAL A 80 20.28 5.43 1.97
N HIS A 81 21.27 5.94 1.25
CA HIS A 81 22.49 5.18 0.96
C HIS A 81 23.24 4.74 2.22
N ALA A 82 23.32 5.61 3.23
CA ALA A 82 23.94 5.32 4.52
C ALA A 82 23.09 4.44 5.46
N ARG A 83 21.99 3.86 4.97
CA ARG A 83 21.07 2.98 5.72
C ARG A 83 20.54 3.62 7.01
N LYS A 84 20.35 4.95 7.01
CA LYS A 84 19.78 5.65 8.17
C LYS A 84 18.28 5.41 8.23
N THR A 85 17.80 4.96 9.39
CA THR A 85 16.36 4.85 9.67
C THR A 85 15.71 6.22 9.51
N THR A 86 14.71 6.30 8.64
CA THR A 86 14.03 7.53 8.29
C THR A 86 12.53 7.36 8.50
N ILE A 87 11.90 8.35 9.15
CA ILE A 87 10.45 8.41 9.36
C ILE A 87 9.93 9.59 8.56
N ILE A 88 8.93 9.36 7.71
CA ILE A 88 8.25 10.40 6.94
C ILE A 88 6.90 10.65 7.61
N SER A 89 6.76 11.80 8.26
CA SER A 89 5.56 12.20 9.00
C SER A 89 4.78 13.31 8.30
N GLY A 90 3.48 13.41 8.60
CA GLY A 90 2.59 14.42 8.03
C GLY A 90 1.13 13.99 8.04
N GLY A 91 0.21 14.91 7.74
CA GLY A 91 -1.22 14.66 7.67
C GLY A 91 -1.62 13.64 6.58
N THR A 92 -2.87 13.19 6.61
CA THR A 92 -3.42 12.34 5.54
C THR A 92 -3.40 13.09 4.22
N GLY A 93 -2.97 12.43 3.14
CA GLY A 93 -2.93 13.05 1.80
C GLY A 93 -1.76 14.01 1.53
N THR A 94 -0.86 14.26 2.49
CA THR A 94 0.26 15.21 2.31
C THR A 94 1.47 14.64 1.54
N GLY A 95 1.31 13.50 0.83
CA GLY A 95 2.37 12.94 0.00
C GLY A 95 3.43 12.09 0.71
N LYS A 96 3.18 11.59 1.94
CA LYS A 96 4.14 10.72 2.67
C LYS A 96 4.60 9.51 1.85
N THR A 97 3.64 8.73 1.35
CA THR A 97 3.91 7.54 0.53
C THR A 97 4.58 7.91 -0.79
N THR A 98 4.30 9.10 -1.33
CA THR A 98 4.97 9.65 -2.52
C THR A 98 6.45 9.92 -2.23
N MET A 99 6.76 10.60 -1.12
CA MET A 99 8.14 10.83 -0.69
C MET A 99 8.86 9.51 -0.42
N LEU A 100 8.21 8.56 0.24
CA LEU A 100 8.78 7.24 0.51
C LEU A 100 9.15 6.52 -0.80
N ASN A 101 8.24 6.48 -1.77
CA ASN A 101 8.49 5.89 -3.08
C ASN A 101 9.58 6.64 -3.88
N ALA A 102 9.69 7.96 -3.71
CA ALA A 102 10.76 8.74 -4.35
C ALA A 102 12.14 8.41 -3.75
N LEU A 103 12.21 8.28 -2.42
CA LEU A 103 13.44 7.95 -1.70
C LEU A 103 13.84 6.48 -1.89
N SER A 104 12.87 5.58 -2.10
CA SER A 104 13.18 4.16 -2.31
C SER A 104 14.00 3.90 -3.58
N ALA A 105 14.00 4.82 -4.56
CA ALA A 105 14.86 4.75 -5.74
C ALA A 105 16.36 4.85 -5.42
N PHE A 106 16.73 5.36 -4.23
CA PHE A 106 18.13 5.48 -3.79
C PHE A 106 18.58 4.27 -2.95
N ILE A 107 17.73 3.27 -2.76
CA ILE A 107 18.11 2.01 -2.11
C ILE A 107 18.92 1.18 -3.13
N PRO A 108 20.14 0.70 -2.78
CA PRO A 108 20.95 -0.15 -3.64
C PRO A 108 20.19 -1.40 -4.16
N GLU A 109 20.48 -1.83 -5.39
CA GLU A 109 19.77 -2.94 -6.05
C GLU A 109 20.10 -4.32 -5.47
N ASP A 110 21.24 -4.45 -4.79
CA ASP A 110 21.69 -5.69 -4.15
C ASP A 110 21.00 -5.95 -2.80
N GLU A 111 20.28 -4.97 -2.25
CA GLU A 111 19.59 -5.09 -0.98
C GLU A 111 18.24 -5.83 -1.10
N ARG A 112 18.00 -6.74 -0.15
CA ARG A 112 16.73 -7.44 0.01
C ARG A 112 15.76 -6.61 0.84
N LEU A 113 14.66 -6.20 0.22
CA LEU A 113 13.67 -5.31 0.81
C LEU A 113 12.41 -6.07 1.20
N ILE A 114 11.85 -5.70 2.35
CA ILE A 114 10.54 -6.16 2.78
C ILE A 114 9.63 -4.95 2.97
N THR A 115 8.48 -4.93 2.30
CA THR A 115 7.43 -3.94 2.59
C THR A 115 6.33 -4.56 3.45
N ILE A 116 5.81 -3.79 4.39
CA ILE A 116 4.66 -4.14 5.21
C ILE A 116 3.71 -2.96 5.17
N GLU A 117 2.50 -3.19 4.66
CA GLU A 117 1.51 -2.14 4.43
C GLU A 117 0.11 -2.68 4.77
N ASP A 118 -0.83 -1.79 5.10
CA ASP A 118 -2.22 -2.22 5.26
C ASP A 118 -2.82 -2.67 3.92
N ALA A 119 -2.49 -1.95 2.85
CA ALA A 119 -2.50 -2.51 1.51
C ALA A 119 -1.35 -1.93 0.70
N ALA A 120 -0.76 -2.78 -0.13
CA ALA A 120 0.52 -2.59 -0.75
C ALA A 120 0.45 -1.58 -1.90
N GLU A 121 0.90 -0.38 -1.58
CA GLU A 121 0.97 0.83 -2.39
C GLU A 121 2.36 1.10 -2.92
N LEU A 122 3.39 0.66 -2.19
CA LEU A 122 4.76 0.89 -2.56
C LEU A 122 5.13 0.14 -3.84
N GLN A 123 5.85 0.84 -4.72
CA GLN A 123 6.27 0.34 -6.03
C GLN A 123 7.79 0.45 -6.17
N LEU A 124 8.51 -0.28 -5.33
CA LEU A 124 9.96 -0.35 -5.34
C LEU A 124 10.50 -0.91 -6.66
N GLN A 125 11.70 -0.47 -7.03
CA GLN A 125 12.34 -0.83 -8.30
C GLN A 125 13.35 -1.97 -8.16
N GLN A 126 13.77 -2.24 -6.92
CA GLN A 126 14.79 -3.23 -6.62
C GLN A 126 14.30 -4.63 -7.00
N PRO A 127 15.22 -5.51 -7.44
CA PRO A 127 14.86 -6.86 -7.87
C PRO A 127 14.36 -7.74 -6.71
N HIS A 128 14.86 -7.52 -5.50
CA HIS A 128 14.62 -8.38 -4.34
C HIS A 128 13.63 -7.76 -3.36
N VAL A 129 12.37 -7.62 -3.77
CA VAL A 129 11.30 -7.02 -2.95
C VAL A 129 10.25 -8.06 -2.55
N ALA A 130 10.16 -8.37 -1.26
CA ALA A 130 9.07 -9.17 -0.70
C ALA A 130 7.99 -8.24 -0.11
N ARG A 131 6.79 -8.29 -0.66
CA ARG A 131 5.66 -7.43 -0.25
C ARG A 131 4.74 -8.18 0.68
N MET A 132 4.46 -7.62 1.85
CA MET A 132 3.52 -8.15 2.82
C MET A 132 2.39 -7.15 3.08
N GLU A 133 1.17 -7.68 3.20
CA GLU A 133 -0.02 -6.91 3.52
C GLU A 133 -0.65 -7.44 4.80
N THR A 134 -1.21 -6.53 5.59
CA THR A 134 -2.10 -6.94 6.69
C THR A 134 -3.30 -7.69 6.15
N ARG A 135 -3.88 -8.53 7.00
CA ARG A 135 -5.11 -9.25 6.68
C ARG A 135 -6.13 -8.98 7.78
N PRO A 136 -7.30 -8.39 7.49
CA PRO A 136 -8.36 -8.33 8.48
C PRO A 136 -8.83 -9.75 8.83
N ALA A 137 -9.48 -9.90 9.99
CA ALA A 137 -10.13 -11.15 10.35
C ALA A 137 -11.11 -11.61 9.26
N ASN A 138 -11.28 -12.92 9.12
CA ASN A 138 -12.37 -13.47 8.33
C ASN A 138 -13.72 -13.17 9.00
N ILE A 139 -14.82 -13.58 8.36
CA ILE A 139 -16.19 -13.38 8.83
C ILE A 139 -16.42 -13.99 10.23
N GLU A 140 -15.68 -15.06 10.55
CA GLU A 140 -15.75 -15.77 11.84
C GLU A 140 -14.83 -15.13 12.90
N GLY A 141 -14.19 -14.00 12.61
CA GLY A 141 -13.28 -13.32 13.53
C GLY A 141 -11.88 -13.94 13.60
N HIS A 142 -11.55 -14.87 12.71
CA HIS A 142 -10.30 -15.62 12.73
C HIS A 142 -9.28 -15.17 11.69
N GLY A 143 -8.00 -15.39 12.01
CA GLY A 143 -6.88 -15.23 11.09
C GLY A 143 -6.62 -13.78 10.67
N GLU A 144 -6.83 -12.83 11.58
CA GLU A 144 -6.30 -11.48 11.46
C GLU A 144 -4.76 -11.53 11.47
N LEU A 145 -4.11 -10.74 10.62
CA LEU A 145 -2.67 -10.52 10.60
C LEU A 145 -2.41 -9.02 10.68
N LYS A 146 -1.92 -8.55 11.83
CA LYS A 146 -1.61 -7.13 12.04
C LYS A 146 -0.21 -6.80 11.53
N GLN A 147 0.07 -5.51 11.31
CA GLN A 147 1.41 -5.05 10.91
C GLN A 147 2.50 -5.57 11.85
N ARG A 148 2.25 -5.59 13.17
CA ARG A 148 3.18 -6.11 14.17
C ARG A 148 3.56 -7.58 13.94
N ASP A 149 2.62 -8.40 13.50
CA ASP A 149 2.85 -9.83 13.24
C ASP A 149 3.74 -10.00 12.00
N LEU A 150 3.49 -9.17 10.98
CA LEU A 150 4.30 -9.13 9.77
C LEU A 150 5.72 -8.63 10.02
N VAL A 151 5.89 -7.64 10.91
CA VAL A 151 7.24 -7.16 11.31
C VAL A 151 8.01 -8.30 11.97
N LYS A 152 7.41 -9.03 12.91
CA LYS A 152 8.05 -10.20 13.55
C LYS A 152 8.45 -11.26 12.53
N ASN A 153 7.60 -11.51 11.53
CA ASN A 153 7.90 -12.45 10.46
C ASN A 153 9.04 -11.95 9.57
N ALA A 154 9.01 -10.68 9.17
CA ALA A 154 10.02 -10.04 8.32
C ALA A 154 11.43 -10.18 8.89
N LEU A 155 11.60 -10.03 10.21
CA LEU A 155 12.90 -10.16 10.86
C LEU A 155 13.53 -11.57 10.71
N ARG A 156 12.75 -12.60 10.41
CA ARG A 156 13.23 -13.97 10.14
C ARG A 156 13.58 -14.21 8.66
N MET A 157 13.27 -13.26 7.79
CA MET A 157 13.45 -13.37 6.34
C MET A 157 14.76 -12.74 5.85
N ARG A 158 15.68 -12.41 6.78
CA ARG A 158 16.98 -11.78 6.53
C ARG A 158 16.88 -10.54 5.61
N PRO A 159 16.04 -9.54 5.92
CA PRO A 159 15.97 -8.32 5.13
C PRO A 159 17.21 -7.44 5.37
N ASP A 160 17.64 -6.72 4.33
CA ASP A 160 18.53 -5.57 4.48
C ASP A 160 17.75 -4.35 4.96
N ARG A 161 16.49 -4.18 4.50
CA ARG A 161 15.57 -3.14 4.97
C ARG A 161 14.14 -3.66 5.14
N VAL A 162 13.48 -3.15 6.17
CA VAL A 162 12.04 -3.25 6.36
C VAL A 162 11.44 -1.86 6.16
N ILE A 163 10.46 -1.76 5.27
CA ILE A 163 9.76 -0.52 4.94
C ILE A 163 8.31 -0.68 5.42
N LEU A 164 7.89 0.21 6.30
CA LEU A 164 6.53 0.27 6.84
C LEU A 164 5.79 1.40 6.14
N GLY A 165 4.67 1.07 5.49
CA GLY A 165 3.80 2.01 4.77
C GLY A 165 2.41 2.11 5.36
#